data_AF-L8X8X5-F1
#
_entry.id   AF-L8X8X5-F1
#
_cell.length_a   1.000
_cell.length_b   1.000
_cell.length_c   1.000
_cell.angle_alpha   90.00
_cell.angle_beta   90.00
_cell.angle_gamma   90.00
#
_symmetry.space_group_name_H-M   'P 1'
#
loop_
_entity.id
_entity.type
_entity.pdbx_description
1 polymer ?
#
loop_
_entity_poly.entity_id
_entity_poly.type
_entity_poly.pdbx_seq_one_letter_code
_entity_poly.pdbx_strand_id
1 'polypeptide(L)'
;MSDAVPPLPLLTQEQEDATLHARVHNVNNDKAINKLMKRLQAYLARNFAYISYQNNPDPSLATLVTLEEVENARDEFLVELASFRLSMRKNTLVIDAEGRQAQQYKDEIETREHEATKLDIENLRLTLEQEQTFRKRKQEYDLVAEKINDYPSRTDDIAALDDELSTIRAAREDHNENLAARRAVLDTLVQQIHSLRQMGKPQDGSDPTPGSAELAHGTHQLNPAARPFVPGHSVGETPTPGPGTPLAPAPAVAKPESDDDIEMGEVAEEAEAGEVEDRDKWSKPKSKSRRPDDEMEEGEASDGTGEPIDS
;
A
#
# COMPACT_ATOMS: atom_id res chain seq x y z
N MET A 1 -32.03 0.83 2.57
CA MET A 1 -32.19 -0.57 3.01
C MET A 1 -31.51 -1.41 1.95
N SER A 2 -30.35 -1.96 2.28
CA SER A 2 -29.53 -2.72 1.35
C SER A 2 -30.05 -4.15 1.33
N ASP A 3 -30.76 -4.54 0.28
CA ASP A 3 -31.13 -5.93 0.03
C ASP A 3 -29.84 -6.70 -0.28
N ALA A 4 -29.25 -7.24 0.79
CA ALA A 4 -28.17 -8.21 0.69
C ALA A 4 -28.74 -9.49 0.08
N VAL A 5 -28.57 -9.63 -1.23
CA VAL A 5 -28.82 -10.89 -1.94
C VAL A 5 -28.04 -11.99 -1.21
N PRO A 6 -28.70 -13.04 -0.69
CA PRO A 6 -28.02 -14.09 0.05
C PRO A 6 -27.00 -14.77 -0.87
N PRO A 7 -25.78 -15.08 -0.37
CA PRO A 7 -24.78 -15.76 -1.16
C PRO A 7 -25.35 -17.10 -1.62
N LEU A 8 -25.38 -17.31 -2.93
CA LEU A 8 -25.79 -18.57 -3.53
C LEU A 8 -24.95 -19.69 -2.89
N PRO A 9 -25.58 -20.80 -2.47
CA PRO A 9 -24.85 -21.92 -1.90
C PRO A 9 -23.82 -22.41 -2.94
N LEU A 10 -22.53 -22.25 -2.60
CA LEU A 10 -21.43 -22.77 -3.40
C LEU A 10 -21.60 -24.28 -3.51
N LEU A 11 -21.90 -24.73 -4.72
CA LEU A 11 -22.03 -26.14 -5.04
C LEU A 11 -20.65 -26.77 -4.80
N THR A 12 -20.60 -27.96 -4.19
CA THR A 12 -19.29 -28.62 -4.02
C THR A 12 -18.75 -29.03 -5.40
N GLN A 13 -17.43 -29.05 -5.58
CA GLN A 13 -16.81 -29.42 -6.86
C GLN A 13 -17.29 -30.79 -7.40
N GLU A 14 -17.54 -31.74 -6.49
CA GLU A 14 -18.11 -33.04 -6.84
C GLU A 14 -19.56 -32.94 -7.36
N GLN A 15 -20.37 -32.03 -6.81
CA GLN A 15 -21.73 -31.76 -7.28
C GLN A 15 -21.72 -31.02 -8.63
N GLU A 16 -20.75 -30.13 -8.86
CA GLU A 16 -20.56 -29.46 -10.15
C GLU A 16 -20.20 -30.48 -11.25
N ASP A 17 -19.22 -31.34 -10.99
CA ASP A 17 -18.81 -32.41 -11.91
C ASP A 17 -19.96 -33.40 -12.17
N ALA A 18 -20.73 -33.77 -11.14
CA ALA A 18 -21.92 -34.62 -11.32
C ALA A 18 -22.98 -33.95 -12.20
N THR A 19 -23.16 -32.63 -12.04
CA THR A 19 -24.11 -31.84 -12.83
C THR A 19 -23.66 -31.71 -14.28
N LEU A 20 -22.35 -31.48 -14.51
CA LEU A 20 -21.74 -31.46 -15.84
C LEU A 20 -21.85 -32.82 -16.53
N HIS A 21 -21.53 -33.91 -15.84
CA HIS A 21 -21.69 -35.26 -16.37
C HIS A 21 -23.15 -35.59 -16.74
N ALA A 22 -24.11 -35.21 -15.88
CA ALA A 22 -25.53 -35.39 -16.18
C ALA A 22 -25.97 -34.55 -17.39
N ARG A 23 -25.42 -33.33 -17.53
CA ARG A 23 -25.72 -32.44 -18.67
C ARG A 23 -25.11 -32.98 -19.97
N VAL A 24 -23.85 -33.41 -19.97
CA VAL A 24 -23.18 -34.03 -21.12
C VAL A 24 -23.90 -35.31 -21.55
N HIS A 25 -24.29 -36.17 -20.61
CA HIS A 25 -25.03 -37.40 -20.93
C HIS A 25 -26.46 -37.12 -21.42
N ASN A 26 -27.11 -36.03 -21.00
CA ASN A 26 -28.41 -35.63 -21.52
C ASN A 26 -28.32 -34.94 -22.89
N VAL A 27 -27.20 -34.26 -23.19
CA VAL A 27 -26.92 -33.70 -24.53
C VAL A 27 -26.63 -34.83 -25.53
N ASN A 28 -26.01 -35.92 -25.08
CA ASN A 28 -25.96 -37.19 -25.82
C ASN A 28 -27.35 -37.83 -25.84
N ASN A 29 -28.20 -37.33 -26.74
CA ASN A 29 -29.54 -37.82 -27.06
C ASN A 29 -29.57 -39.27 -27.59
N ASP A 30 -28.55 -40.09 -27.34
CA ASP A 30 -28.40 -41.47 -27.82
C ASP A 30 -29.62 -42.32 -27.45
N LYS A 31 -30.19 -42.13 -26.27
CA LYS A 31 -31.43 -42.82 -25.86
C LYS A 31 -32.63 -42.41 -26.71
N ALA A 32 -32.77 -41.13 -27.02
CA ALA A 32 -33.86 -40.60 -27.84
C ALA A 32 -33.70 -41.04 -29.31
N ILE A 33 -32.48 -41.00 -29.85
CA ILE A 33 -32.15 -41.49 -31.19
C ILE A 33 -32.42 -43.00 -31.29
N ASN A 34 -31.96 -43.79 -30.31
CA ASN A 34 -32.21 -45.23 -30.28
C ASN A 34 -33.71 -45.55 -30.18
N LYS A 35 -34.47 -44.76 -29.41
CA LYS A 35 -35.92 -44.91 -29.32
C LYS A 35 -36.60 -44.58 -30.65
N LEU A 36 -36.20 -43.50 -31.33
CA LEU A 36 -36.66 -43.13 -32.66
C LEU A 36 -36.36 -44.24 -33.69
N MET A 37 -35.14 -44.76 -33.69
CA MET A 37 -34.71 -45.85 -34.56
C MET A 37 -35.53 -47.13 -34.33
N LYS A 38 -35.81 -47.49 -33.08
CA LYS A 38 -36.67 -48.63 -32.75
C LYS A 38 -38.10 -48.44 -33.27
N ARG A 39 -38.67 -47.24 -33.14
CA ARG A 39 -40.01 -46.92 -33.67
C ARG A 39 -40.05 -46.98 -35.19
N LEU A 40 -39.02 -46.46 -35.86
CA LEU A 40 -38.86 -46.56 -37.31
C LEU A 40 -38.79 -48.02 -37.77
N GLN A 41 -37.96 -48.83 -37.11
CA GLN A 41 -37.82 -50.25 -37.42
C GLN A 41 -39.15 -51.00 -37.21
N ALA A 42 -39.88 -50.71 -36.14
CA ALA A 42 -41.19 -51.31 -35.88
C ALA A 42 -42.22 -50.95 -36.96
N TYR A 43 -42.27 -49.68 -37.39
CA TYR A 43 -43.11 -49.24 -38.50
C TYR A 43 -42.75 -49.94 -39.81
N LEU A 44 -41.47 -49.97 -40.17
CA LEU A 44 -40.99 -50.62 -41.40
C LEU A 44 -41.32 -52.12 -41.39
N ALA A 45 -41.07 -52.82 -40.29
CA ALA A 45 -41.36 -54.24 -40.17
C ALA A 45 -42.86 -54.55 -40.37
N ARG A 46 -43.75 -53.76 -39.76
CA ARG A 46 -45.22 -53.90 -39.93
C ARG A 46 -45.67 -53.57 -41.34
N ASN A 47 -45.13 -52.50 -41.94
CA ASN A 47 -45.46 -52.12 -43.30
C ASN A 47 -45.02 -53.19 -44.32
N PHE A 48 -43.81 -53.73 -44.19
CA PHE A 48 -43.34 -54.82 -45.04
C PHE A 48 -44.18 -56.09 -44.88
N ALA A 49 -44.57 -56.45 -43.65
CA ALA A 49 -45.47 -57.56 -43.38
C ALA A 49 -46.83 -57.35 -44.07
N TYR A 50 -47.44 -56.16 -43.92
CA TYR A 50 -48.69 -55.79 -44.56
C TYR A 50 -48.63 -55.89 -46.09
N ILE A 51 -47.59 -55.32 -46.73
CA ILE A 51 -47.38 -55.38 -48.17
C ILE A 51 -47.17 -56.82 -48.65
N SER A 52 -46.39 -57.62 -47.92
CA SER A 52 -46.16 -59.03 -48.28
C SER A 52 -47.46 -59.85 -48.24
N TYR A 53 -48.32 -59.60 -47.25
CA TYR A 53 -49.63 -60.25 -47.13
C TYR A 53 -50.57 -59.85 -48.28
N GLN A 54 -50.60 -58.57 -48.67
CA GLN A 54 -51.40 -58.12 -49.81
C GLN A 54 -51.00 -58.80 -51.13
N ASN A 55 -49.72 -59.09 -51.32
CA ASN A 55 -49.22 -59.68 -52.56
C ASN A 55 -49.28 -61.22 -52.60
N ASN A 56 -49.33 -61.89 -51.44
CA ASN A 56 -49.44 -63.34 -51.37
C ASN A 56 -50.18 -63.79 -50.09
N PRO A 57 -51.52 -63.94 -50.14
CA PRO A 57 -52.31 -64.32 -48.97
C PRO A 57 -52.17 -65.83 -48.70
N ASP A 58 -51.04 -66.24 -48.12
CA ASP A 58 -50.88 -67.61 -47.62
C ASP A 58 -51.65 -67.75 -46.29
N PRO A 59 -52.68 -68.61 -46.19
CA PRO A 59 -53.51 -68.75 -45.00
C PRO A 59 -52.78 -69.39 -43.81
N SER A 60 -51.53 -69.84 -43.97
CA SER A 60 -50.76 -70.53 -42.93
C SER A 60 -49.86 -69.64 -42.05
N LEU A 61 -49.64 -68.36 -42.41
CA LEU A 61 -48.85 -67.40 -41.62
C LEU A 61 -49.76 -66.49 -40.79
N ALA A 62 -50.03 -66.93 -39.56
CA ALA A 62 -51.03 -66.39 -38.64
C ALA A 62 -50.64 -65.06 -37.93
N THR A 63 -50.13 -64.07 -38.65
CA THR A 63 -50.06 -62.70 -38.13
C THR A 63 -50.71 -61.75 -39.12
N LEU A 64 -52.04 -61.62 -39.03
CA LEU A 64 -52.81 -60.66 -39.82
C LEU A 64 -52.44 -59.25 -39.35
N VAL A 65 -51.39 -58.66 -39.92
CA VAL A 65 -51.08 -57.24 -39.72
C VAL A 65 -52.14 -56.43 -40.46
N THR A 66 -52.92 -55.64 -39.73
CA THR A 66 -53.97 -54.82 -40.33
C THR A 66 -53.41 -53.47 -40.79
N LEU A 67 -54.12 -52.79 -41.71
CA LEU A 67 -53.74 -51.43 -42.12
C LEU A 67 -53.71 -50.48 -40.92
N GLU A 68 -54.66 -50.64 -40.00
CA GLU A 68 -54.77 -49.86 -38.76
C GLU A 68 -53.52 -50.01 -37.87
N GLU A 69 -52.94 -51.21 -37.76
CA GLU A 69 -51.69 -51.42 -37.02
C GLU A 69 -50.47 -50.76 -37.68
N VAL A 70 -50.44 -50.69 -39.01
CA VAL A 70 -49.40 -49.97 -39.76
C VAL A 70 -49.54 -48.47 -39.56
N GLU A 71 -50.77 -47.94 -39.62
CA GLU A 71 -51.07 -46.52 -39.37
C GLU A 71 -50.75 -46.11 -37.93
N ASN A 72 -51.14 -46.92 -36.94
CA ASN A 72 -50.77 -46.69 -35.55
C ASN A 72 -49.24 -46.68 -35.36
N ALA A 73 -48.51 -47.61 -35.98
CA ALA A 73 -47.05 -47.62 -35.90
C ALA A 73 -46.39 -46.40 -36.57
N ARG A 74 -47.00 -45.89 -37.64
CA ARG A 74 -46.59 -44.67 -38.32
C ARG A 74 -46.77 -43.46 -37.41
N ASP A 75 -47.94 -43.34 -36.78
CA ASP A 75 -48.26 -42.22 -35.90
C ASP A 75 -47.37 -42.22 -34.65
N GLU A 76 -47.12 -43.38 -34.05
CA GLU A 76 -46.13 -43.54 -32.98
C GLU A 76 -44.73 -43.04 -33.38
N PHE A 77 -44.28 -43.39 -34.59
CA PHE A 77 -43.00 -42.93 -35.12
C PHE A 77 -43.00 -41.41 -35.37
N LEU A 78 -44.07 -40.84 -35.93
CA LEU A 78 -44.18 -39.41 -36.19
C LEU A 78 -44.19 -38.59 -34.89
N VAL A 79 -44.87 -39.07 -33.85
CA VAL A 79 -44.87 -38.45 -32.52
C VAL A 79 -43.46 -38.47 -31.92
N GLU A 80 -42.75 -39.61 -32.01
CA GLU A 80 -41.37 -39.70 -31.52
C GLU A 80 -40.40 -38.81 -32.33
N LEU A 81 -40.62 -38.69 -33.64
CA LEU A 81 -39.82 -37.79 -34.48
C LEU A 81 -40.05 -36.31 -34.11
N ALA A 82 -41.30 -35.93 -33.85
CA ALA A 82 -41.64 -34.58 -33.42
C ALA A 82 -41.05 -34.26 -32.04
N SER A 83 -41.14 -35.20 -31.09
CA SER A 83 -40.56 -35.02 -29.75
C SER A 83 -39.04 -34.92 -29.79
N PHE A 84 -38.37 -35.72 -30.63
CA PHE A 84 -36.93 -35.65 -30.84
C PHE A 84 -36.51 -34.28 -31.40
N ARG A 85 -37.23 -33.77 -32.42
CA ARG A 85 -36.97 -32.42 -32.98
C ARG A 85 -37.15 -31.31 -31.95
N LEU A 86 -38.19 -31.39 -31.12
CA LEU A 86 -38.43 -30.43 -30.05
C LEU A 86 -37.29 -30.45 -29.02
N SER A 87 -36.83 -31.64 -28.63
CA SER A 87 -35.69 -31.81 -27.72
C SER A 87 -34.41 -31.18 -28.29
N MET A 88 -34.10 -31.43 -29.56
CA MET A 88 -32.94 -30.82 -30.23
C MET A 88 -33.01 -29.29 -30.23
N ARG A 89 -34.18 -28.71 -30.56
CA ARG A 89 -34.38 -27.26 -30.54
C ARG A 89 -34.25 -26.68 -29.13
N LYS A 90 -34.76 -27.37 -28.12
CA LYS A 90 -34.58 -26.99 -26.70
C LYS A 90 -33.10 -26.96 -26.35
N ASN A 91 -32.34 -27.99 -26.73
CA ASN A 91 -30.90 -28.06 -26.44
C ASN A 91 -30.13 -26.90 -27.09
N THR A 92 -30.45 -26.53 -28.33
CA THR A 92 -29.86 -25.34 -28.97
C THR A 92 -30.14 -24.07 -28.18
N LEU A 93 -31.39 -23.85 -27.74
CA LEU A 93 -31.74 -22.67 -26.94
C LEU A 93 -31.02 -22.63 -25.58
N VAL A 94 -30.82 -23.80 -24.96
CA VAL A 94 -30.05 -23.91 -23.71
C VAL A 94 -28.59 -23.55 -23.95
N ILE A 95 -27.96 -24.07 -25.00
CA ILE A 95 -26.58 -23.73 -25.36
C ILE A 95 -26.44 -22.21 -25.60
N ASP A 96 -27.38 -21.60 -26.32
CA ASP A 96 -27.36 -20.15 -26.58
C ASP A 96 -27.57 -19.32 -25.31
N ALA A 97 -28.38 -19.80 -24.37
CA ALA A 97 -28.58 -19.15 -23.08
C ALA A 97 -27.35 -19.28 -22.18
N GLU A 98 -26.76 -20.46 -22.11
CA GLU A 98 -25.50 -20.73 -21.40
C GLU A 98 -24.35 -19.90 -21.98
N GLY A 99 -24.27 -19.76 -23.30
CA GLY A 99 -23.28 -18.91 -23.97
C GLY A 99 -23.42 -17.43 -23.56
N ARG A 100 -24.65 -16.91 -23.48
CA ARG A 100 -24.90 -15.54 -22.99
C ARG A 100 -24.53 -15.37 -21.52
N GLN A 101 -24.89 -16.34 -20.68
CA GLN A 101 -24.56 -16.31 -19.25
C GLN A 101 -23.04 -16.38 -19.03
N ALA A 102 -22.33 -17.25 -19.76
CA ALA A 102 -20.88 -17.35 -19.68
C ALA A 102 -20.19 -16.05 -20.12
N GLN A 103 -20.71 -15.35 -21.12
CA GLN A 103 -20.19 -14.05 -21.53
C GLN A 103 -20.40 -12.99 -20.43
N GLN A 104 -21.61 -12.93 -19.85
CA GLN A 104 -21.88 -12.01 -18.74
C GLN A 104 -20.94 -12.24 -17.56
N TYR A 105 -20.69 -13.50 -17.18
CA TYR A 105 -19.73 -13.78 -16.12
C TYR A 105 -18.31 -13.34 -16.47
N LYS A 106 -17.88 -13.48 -17.72
CA LYS A 106 -16.57 -12.97 -18.16
C LYS A 106 -16.49 -11.46 -18.05
N ASP A 107 -17.51 -10.75 -18.55
CA ASP A 107 -17.56 -9.29 -18.49
C ASP A 107 -17.63 -8.80 -17.03
N GLU A 108 -18.37 -9.50 -16.17
CA GLU A 108 -18.43 -9.24 -14.73
C GLU A 108 -17.10 -9.52 -14.02
N ILE A 109 -16.36 -10.54 -14.42
CA ILE A 109 -15.02 -10.81 -13.86
C ILE A 109 -14.05 -9.71 -14.30
N GLU A 110 -14.01 -9.36 -15.59
CA GLU A 110 -13.13 -8.32 -16.11
C GLU A 110 -13.43 -6.95 -15.48
N THR A 111 -14.71 -6.63 -15.27
CA THR A 111 -15.08 -5.42 -14.53
C THR A 111 -14.69 -5.51 -13.06
N ARG A 112 -14.95 -6.63 -12.37
CA ARG A 112 -14.56 -6.83 -10.96
C ARG A 112 -13.05 -6.83 -10.75
N GLU A 113 -12.25 -7.19 -11.75
CA GLU A 113 -10.79 -7.00 -11.77
C GLU A 113 -10.43 -5.50 -11.89
N HIS A 114 -11.06 -4.68 -11.05
CA HIS A 114 -11.11 -3.23 -11.12
C HIS A 114 -9.71 -2.62 -11.12
N GLU A 115 -9.36 -2.00 -12.24
CA GLU A 115 -8.23 -1.07 -12.33
C GLU A 115 -8.36 0.06 -11.30
N ALA A 116 -9.58 0.46 -10.95
CA ALA A 116 -9.85 1.48 -9.94
C ALA A 116 -9.28 1.11 -8.56
N THR A 117 -9.50 -0.13 -8.08
CA THR A 117 -8.97 -0.56 -6.79
C THR A 117 -7.46 -0.74 -6.83
N LYS A 118 -6.89 -1.16 -7.98
CA LYS A 118 -5.43 -1.21 -8.18
C LYS A 118 -4.82 0.19 -8.10
N LEU A 119 -5.42 1.17 -8.77
CA LEU A 119 -4.99 2.55 -8.77
C LEU A 119 -5.09 3.14 -7.34
N ASP A 120 -6.17 2.88 -6.63
CA ASP A 120 -6.34 3.31 -5.24
C ASP A 120 -5.25 2.72 -4.32
N ILE A 121 -4.93 1.43 -4.48
CA ILE A 121 -3.83 0.78 -3.74
C ILE A 121 -2.49 1.44 -4.04
N GLU A 122 -2.21 1.77 -5.31
CA GLU A 122 -0.98 2.45 -5.71
C GLU A 122 -0.89 3.87 -5.12
N ASN A 123 -1.98 4.63 -5.16
CA ASN A 123 -2.06 5.96 -4.54
C ASN A 123 -1.86 5.90 -3.02
N LEU A 124 -2.46 4.91 -2.35
CA LEU A 124 -2.32 4.71 -0.91
C LEU A 124 -0.87 4.33 -0.55
N ARG A 125 -0.19 3.51 -1.36
CA ARG A 125 1.23 3.19 -1.18
C ARG A 125 2.11 4.42 -1.27
N LEU A 126 1.89 5.26 -2.29
CA LEU A 126 2.63 6.51 -2.48
C LEU A 126 2.42 7.46 -1.29
N THR A 127 1.17 7.60 -0.83
CA THR A 127 0.83 8.45 0.32
C THR A 127 1.49 7.93 1.60
N LEU A 128 1.48 6.62 1.82
CA LEU A 128 2.11 5.98 2.96
C LEU A 128 3.64 6.20 2.97
N GLU A 129 4.29 6.07 1.82
CA GLU A 129 5.73 6.35 1.69
C GLU A 129 6.04 7.81 2.04
N GLN A 130 5.25 8.76 1.52
CA GLN A 130 5.39 10.19 1.83
C GLN A 130 5.23 10.45 3.33
N GLU A 131 4.20 9.92 3.98
CA GLU A 131 3.98 10.06 5.41
C GLU A 131 5.10 9.45 6.26
N GLN A 132 5.65 8.29 5.85
CA GLN A 132 6.80 7.70 6.52
C GLN A 132 8.05 8.59 6.41
N THR A 133 8.32 9.16 5.25
CA THR A 133 9.44 10.10 5.10
C THR A 133 9.23 11.37 5.90
N PHE A 134 8.00 11.89 5.97
CA PHE A 134 7.65 13.04 6.80
C PHE A 134 7.87 12.74 8.28
N ARG A 135 7.42 11.57 8.76
CA ARG A 135 7.62 11.14 10.15
C ARG A 135 9.11 11.02 10.51
N LYS A 136 9.93 10.44 9.62
CA LYS A 136 11.39 10.33 9.83
C LYS A 136 12.04 11.71 9.96
N ARG A 137 11.73 12.63 9.03
CA ARG A 137 12.24 14.01 9.09
C ARG A 137 11.79 14.72 10.36
N LYS A 138 10.53 14.54 10.78
CA LYS A 138 10.02 15.12 12.02
C LYS A 138 10.81 14.62 13.24
N GLN A 139 11.07 13.31 13.32
CA GLN A 139 11.89 12.73 14.38
C GLN A 139 13.33 13.30 14.36
N GLU A 140 13.93 13.50 13.18
CA GLU A 140 15.24 14.14 13.05
C GLU A 140 15.21 15.60 13.55
N TYR A 141 14.17 16.36 13.21
CA TYR A 141 13.99 17.72 13.73
C TYR A 141 13.80 17.75 15.24
N ASP A 142 13.03 16.82 15.80
CA ASP A 142 12.81 16.71 17.25
C ASP A 142 14.14 16.42 17.97
N LEU A 143 14.98 15.52 17.43
CA LEU A 143 16.32 15.24 17.96
C LEU A 143 17.27 16.44 17.87
N VAL A 144 17.21 17.21 16.78
CA VAL A 144 18.01 18.43 16.64
C VAL A 144 17.51 19.50 17.62
N ALA A 145 16.20 19.62 17.81
CA ALA A 145 15.61 20.57 18.76
C ALA A 145 16.00 20.24 20.21
N GLU A 146 16.03 18.96 20.59
CA GLU A 146 16.54 18.52 21.90
C GLU A 146 17.98 18.97 22.10
N LYS A 147 18.87 18.69 21.12
CA LYS A 147 20.28 19.13 21.19
C LYS A 147 20.43 20.64 21.24
N ILE A 148 19.56 21.40 20.55
CA ILE A 148 19.59 22.87 20.59
C ILE A 148 19.20 23.38 21.99
N ASN A 149 18.24 22.74 22.65
CA ASN A 149 17.81 23.12 24.00
C ASN A 149 18.87 22.88 25.08
N ASP A 150 19.87 22.02 24.83
CA ASP A 150 21.01 21.83 25.72
C ASP A 150 21.97 23.03 25.75
N TYR A 151 21.92 23.89 24.72
CA TYR A 151 22.75 25.10 24.66
C TYR A 151 22.06 26.27 25.36
N PRO A 152 22.82 27.19 25.99
CA PRO A 152 22.26 28.41 26.56
C PRO A 152 21.50 29.20 25.49
N SER A 153 20.47 29.92 25.93
CA SER A 153 19.76 30.80 25.01
C SER A 153 20.75 31.81 24.44
N ARG A 154 20.66 32.05 23.13
CA ARG A 154 21.47 33.08 22.45
C ARG A 154 21.37 34.45 23.13
N THR A 155 20.24 34.76 23.77
CA THR A 155 20.06 36.00 24.53
C THR A 155 20.96 36.07 25.75
N ASP A 156 21.18 34.94 26.41
CA ASP A 156 21.93 34.85 27.65
C ASP A 156 23.43 34.97 27.36
N ASP A 157 23.90 34.36 26.27
CA ASP A 157 25.26 34.55 25.77
C ASP A 157 25.54 36.01 25.41
N ILE A 158 24.60 36.68 24.73
CA ILE A 158 24.73 38.11 24.40
C ILE A 158 24.77 38.95 25.68
N ALA A 159 23.91 38.66 26.66
CA ALA A 159 23.90 39.37 27.93
C ALA A 159 25.21 39.19 28.70
N ALA A 160 25.76 37.97 28.74
CA ALA A 160 27.05 37.70 29.38
C ALA A 160 28.20 38.48 28.72
N LEU A 161 28.24 38.53 27.39
CA LEU A 161 29.23 39.32 26.64
C LEU A 161 29.06 40.82 26.88
N ASP A 162 27.83 41.33 26.98
CA ASP A 162 27.57 42.73 27.27
C ASP A 162 28.01 43.11 28.70
N ASP A 163 27.81 42.23 29.69
CA ASP A 163 28.30 42.41 31.07
C ASP A 163 29.84 42.40 31.13
N GLU A 164 30.49 41.50 30.39
CA GLU A 164 31.94 41.47 30.27
C GLU A 164 32.48 42.76 29.60
N LEU A 165 31.84 43.20 28.52
CA LEU A 165 32.18 44.47 27.85
C LEU A 165 31.99 45.68 28.78
N SER A 166 30.93 45.69 29.59
CA SER A 166 30.68 46.71 30.60
C SER A 166 31.81 46.74 31.64
N THR A 167 32.22 45.57 32.12
CA THR A 167 33.32 45.42 33.09
C THR A 167 34.66 45.90 32.52
N ILE A 168 34.96 45.54 31.27
CA ILE A 168 36.17 46.00 30.58
C ILE A 168 36.16 47.52 30.38
N ARG A 169 35.00 48.10 30.05
CA ARG A 169 34.87 49.56 29.91
C ARG A 169 35.12 50.28 31.24
N ALA A 170 34.54 49.81 32.34
CA ALA A 170 34.76 50.36 33.67
C ALA A 170 36.24 50.27 34.09
N ALA A 171 36.87 49.09 33.92
CA ALA A 171 38.29 48.92 34.22
C ALA A 171 39.20 49.84 33.37
N ARG A 172 38.84 50.07 32.10
CA ARG A 172 39.57 50.99 31.22
C ARG A 172 39.42 52.44 31.67
N GLU A 173 38.24 52.83 32.14
CA GLU A 173 37.99 54.16 32.69
C GLU A 173 38.82 54.40 33.95
N ASP A 174 38.80 53.47 34.92
CA ASP A 174 39.65 53.50 36.12
C ASP A 174 41.14 53.61 35.78
N HIS A 175 41.61 52.82 34.81
CA HIS A 175 42.99 52.89 34.34
C HIS A 175 43.33 54.25 33.71
N ASN A 176 42.41 54.84 32.96
CA ASN A 176 42.59 56.13 32.35
C ASN A 176 42.61 57.26 33.38
N GLU A 177 41.73 57.20 34.39
CA GLU A 177 41.74 58.14 35.53
C GLU A 177 43.04 58.04 36.32
N ASN A 178 43.51 56.82 36.63
CA ASN A 178 44.77 56.61 37.33
C ASN A 178 45.97 57.14 36.52
N LEU A 179 45.98 56.92 35.19
CA LEU A 179 47.00 57.49 34.31
C LEU A 179 46.95 59.02 34.28
N ALA A 180 45.76 59.62 34.23
CA ALA A 180 45.59 61.07 34.29
C ALA A 180 46.09 61.64 35.62
N ALA A 181 45.77 60.99 36.75
CA ALA A 181 46.26 61.38 38.07
C ALA A 181 47.79 61.29 38.16
N ARG A 182 48.40 60.20 37.66
CA ARG A 182 49.87 60.06 37.60
C ARG A 182 50.53 61.13 36.72
N ARG A 183 49.93 61.46 35.57
CA ARG A 183 50.40 62.55 34.69
C ARG A 183 50.37 63.88 35.43
N ALA A 184 49.28 64.21 36.12
CA ALA A 184 49.18 65.44 36.89
C ALA A 184 50.24 65.55 38.01
N VAL A 185 50.53 64.44 38.71
CA VAL A 185 51.62 64.39 39.71
C VAL A 185 52.99 64.59 39.06
N LEU A 186 53.26 63.94 37.94
CA LEU A 186 54.50 64.12 37.18
C LEU A 186 54.64 65.57 36.69
N ASP A 187 53.58 66.17 36.17
CA ASP A 187 53.58 67.57 35.74
C ASP A 187 53.89 68.52 36.91
N THR A 188 53.32 68.23 38.10
CA THR A 188 53.62 68.98 39.32
C THR A 188 55.09 68.83 39.72
N LEU A 189 55.65 67.63 39.67
CA LEU A 189 57.06 67.37 39.97
C LEU A 189 57.98 68.04 38.94
N VAL A 190 57.62 68.03 37.66
CA VAL A 190 58.33 68.75 36.59
C VAL A 190 58.31 70.25 36.87
N GLN A 191 57.17 70.82 37.28
CA GLN A 191 57.08 72.24 37.69
C GLN A 191 57.94 72.56 38.92
N GLN A 192 57.98 71.67 39.91
CA GLN A 192 58.86 71.80 41.08
C GLN A 192 60.34 71.75 40.69
N ILE A 193 60.74 70.82 39.82
CA ILE A 193 62.10 70.76 39.26
C ILE A 193 62.42 72.04 38.48
N HIS A 194 61.48 72.54 37.67
CA HIS A 194 61.68 73.79 36.93
C HIS A 194 61.88 74.98 37.87
N SER A 195 61.11 75.06 38.95
CA SER A 195 61.24 76.09 39.98
C SER A 195 62.58 75.98 40.73
N LEU A 196 62.99 74.77 41.11
CA LEU A 196 64.30 74.50 41.70
C LEU A 196 65.44 74.88 40.76
N ARG A 197 65.31 74.58 39.46
CA ARG A 197 66.30 74.96 38.44
C ARG A 197 66.41 76.46 38.26
N GLN A 198 65.29 77.20 38.38
CA GLN A 198 65.30 78.66 38.36
C GLN A 198 65.95 79.24 39.63
N MET A 199 65.68 78.67 40.82
CA MET A 199 66.29 79.09 42.08
C MET A 199 67.78 78.74 42.19
N GLY A 200 68.22 77.63 41.61
CA GLY A 200 69.61 77.19 41.59
C GLY A 200 70.46 77.80 40.46
N LYS A 201 69.92 78.73 39.67
CA LYS A 201 70.66 79.38 38.59
C LYS A 201 71.41 80.60 39.15
N PRO A 202 72.75 80.56 39.32
CA PRO A 202 73.51 81.78 39.57
C PRO A 202 73.32 82.72 38.38
N GLN A 203 73.09 83.99 38.72
CA GLN A 203 72.98 85.09 37.79
C GLN A 203 74.36 85.35 37.17
N ASP A 204 74.63 84.75 36.01
CA ASP A 204 75.57 85.29 35.04
C ASP A 204 75.04 85.05 33.62
N GLY A 205 75.03 86.13 32.84
CA GLY A 205 74.35 86.22 31.56
C GLY A 205 75.18 85.69 30.39
N SER A 206 74.46 85.27 29.34
CA SER A 206 74.68 85.63 27.92
C SER A 206 74.02 84.57 27.02
N ASP A 207 73.07 85.03 26.18
CA ASP A 207 72.70 84.43 24.88
C ASP A 207 73.96 84.28 23.97
N PRO A 208 73.98 83.48 22.87
CA PRO A 208 72.85 83.24 21.95
C PRO A 208 72.73 81.81 21.32
N THR A 209 71.58 81.56 20.68
CA THR A 209 71.22 80.68 19.50
C THR A 209 72.19 79.57 19.02
N PRO A 210 71.70 78.37 18.61
CA PRO A 210 71.05 78.12 17.29
C PRO A 210 69.80 77.19 17.40
N GLY A 211 68.86 77.04 16.46
CA GLY A 211 68.96 76.68 15.04
C GLY A 211 68.51 75.21 14.82
N SER A 212 67.67 74.97 13.79
CA SER A 212 67.12 73.69 13.29
C SER A 212 65.83 73.17 13.97
N ALA A 213 64.64 73.24 13.36
CA ALA A 213 64.15 72.69 12.08
C ALA A 213 63.54 71.27 12.21
N GLU A 214 62.32 71.17 11.66
CA GLU A 214 61.63 69.98 11.13
C GLU A 214 61.10 68.90 12.10
N LEU A 215 59.81 69.06 12.40
CA LEU A 215 58.85 67.99 12.70
C LEU A 215 58.60 67.16 11.43
N ALA A 216 59.46 66.18 11.15
CA ALA A 216 59.15 65.12 10.19
C ALA A 216 58.39 63.99 10.90
N HIS A 217 57.20 63.70 10.39
CA HIS A 217 56.36 62.57 10.77
C HIS A 217 57.15 61.25 10.72
N GLY A 218 57.41 60.67 11.88
CA GLY A 218 57.83 59.28 12.01
C GLY A 218 56.68 58.38 11.61
N THR A 219 56.76 57.82 10.41
CA THR A 219 55.98 56.65 9.99
C THR A 219 56.30 55.50 10.96
N HIS A 220 55.48 55.32 11.99
CA HIS A 220 55.51 54.09 12.77
C HIS A 220 55.04 52.96 11.86
N GLN A 221 56.03 52.21 11.36
CA GLN A 221 55.87 50.89 10.80
C GLN A 221 55.02 50.07 11.76
N LEU A 222 53.78 49.80 11.36
CA LEU A 222 52.98 48.74 11.93
C LEU A 222 53.69 47.42 11.59
N ASN A 223 54.14 46.74 12.63
CA ASN A 223 54.51 45.32 12.71
C ASN A 223 54.92 44.65 11.37
N PRO A 224 56.22 44.46 11.08
CA PRO A 224 56.68 43.72 9.89
C PRO A 224 56.31 42.23 9.91
N ALA A 225 55.74 41.71 11.00
CA ALA A 225 55.22 40.34 11.10
C ALA A 225 53.70 40.23 10.83
N ALA A 226 53.00 41.33 10.51
CA ALA A 226 51.58 41.25 10.17
C ALA A 226 51.40 40.65 8.77
N ARG A 227 50.89 39.41 8.70
CA ARG A 227 50.50 38.77 7.44
C ARG A 227 49.27 39.49 6.87
N PRO A 228 49.25 39.86 5.57
CA PRO A 228 48.08 40.48 4.96
C PRO A 228 46.89 39.50 4.98
N PHE A 229 45.74 40.00 5.43
CA PHE A 229 44.48 39.27 5.41
C PHE A 229 44.03 39.08 3.96
N VAL A 230 43.89 37.83 3.53
CA VAL A 230 43.31 37.46 2.23
C VAL A 230 41.93 36.86 2.54
N PRO A 231 40.82 37.56 2.21
CA PRO A 231 39.49 36.97 2.28
C PRO A 231 39.38 35.85 1.24
N GLY A 232 39.58 34.61 1.67
CA GLY A 232 39.30 33.42 0.86
C GLY A 232 37.82 33.07 0.92
N HIS A 233 37.12 33.21 -0.20
CA HIS A 233 35.83 32.57 -0.41
C HIS A 233 36.03 31.05 -0.50
N SER A 234 35.95 30.35 0.63
CA SER A 234 35.79 28.89 0.63
C SER A 234 34.30 28.57 0.73
N VAL A 235 33.72 28.27 -0.43
CA VAL A 235 32.47 27.53 -0.54
C VAL A 235 32.73 26.15 0.05
N GLY A 236 32.20 25.90 1.25
CA GLY A 236 32.34 24.63 1.94
C GLY A 236 31.50 23.56 1.26
N GLU A 237 32.14 22.69 0.49
CA GLU A 237 31.62 21.38 0.16
C GLU A 237 31.66 20.51 1.41
N THR A 238 30.49 19.97 1.78
CA THR A 238 30.28 19.03 2.87
C THR A 238 30.86 17.66 2.52
N PRO A 239 31.66 17.02 3.40
CA PRO A 239 32.16 15.67 3.15
C PRO A 239 31.10 14.61 3.47
N THR A 240 30.82 13.76 2.50
CA THR A 240 30.05 12.52 2.60
C THR A 240 30.86 11.46 3.37
N PRO A 241 30.31 10.78 4.39
CA PRO A 241 30.99 9.66 5.03
C PRO A 241 30.75 8.35 4.26
N GLY A 242 31.84 7.66 3.94
CA GLY A 242 31.84 6.32 3.35
C GLY A 242 31.68 5.20 4.39
N PRO A 243 31.33 3.97 3.95
CA PRO A 243 30.99 2.86 4.83
C PRO A 243 32.22 2.00 5.15
N GLY A 244 32.38 1.60 6.41
CA GLY A 244 33.49 0.74 6.84
C GLY A 244 33.20 -0.09 8.09
N THR A 245 32.79 -1.35 7.85
CA THR A 245 33.18 -2.61 8.53
C THR A 245 32.95 -2.85 10.04
N PRO A 246 32.59 -4.10 10.43
CA PRO A 246 32.04 -4.43 11.75
C PRO A 246 33.10 -4.91 12.75
N LEU A 247 32.87 -4.66 14.04
CA LEU A 247 33.61 -5.31 15.13
C LEU A 247 32.71 -6.29 15.91
N ALA A 248 33.32 -7.43 16.26
CA ALA A 248 32.77 -8.57 16.98
C ALA A 248 32.67 -8.35 18.51
N PRO A 249 32.04 -9.27 19.28
CA PRO A 249 31.40 -8.98 20.57
C PRO A 249 32.15 -9.51 21.82
N ALA A 250 31.81 -8.96 23.01
CA ALA A 250 31.73 -9.60 24.35
C ALA A 250 31.76 -8.54 25.49
N PRO A 251 31.38 -8.85 26.77
CA PRO A 251 30.47 -9.87 27.31
C PRO A 251 29.36 -9.28 28.24
N ALA A 252 28.50 -10.19 28.71
CA ALA A 252 27.32 -9.98 29.55
C ALA A 252 27.54 -9.23 30.89
N VAL A 253 26.62 -8.33 31.23
CA VAL A 253 26.36 -7.82 32.59
C VAL A 253 24.85 -7.70 32.80
N ALA A 254 24.43 -8.07 34.01
CA ALA A 254 23.08 -8.41 34.44
C ALA A 254 22.09 -7.23 34.61
N LYS A 255 20.80 -7.59 34.55
CA LYS A 255 19.56 -6.82 34.81
C LYS A 255 19.58 -6.01 36.13
N PRO A 256 18.78 -4.92 36.25
CA PRO A 256 17.35 -5.06 36.60
C PRO A 256 16.36 -4.17 35.83
N GLU A 257 15.22 -4.78 35.52
CA GLU A 257 13.83 -4.27 35.58
C GLU A 257 13.56 -2.77 35.31
N SER A 258 12.98 -2.49 34.13
CA SER A 258 11.82 -1.60 34.03
C SER A 258 11.02 -1.95 32.76
N ASP A 259 9.71 -2.01 32.95
CA ASP A 259 8.68 -2.46 32.02
C ASP A 259 8.47 -1.52 30.81
N ASP A 260 7.78 -2.07 29.81
CA ASP A 260 7.16 -1.45 28.62
C ASP A 260 7.95 -1.45 27.30
N ASP A 261 8.20 -2.65 26.77
CA ASP A 261 8.35 -2.87 25.33
C ASP A 261 7.15 -3.64 24.76
N ILE A 262 6.37 -2.96 23.91
CA ILE A 262 5.30 -3.54 23.11
C ILE A 262 5.96 -4.26 21.93
N GLU A 263 6.28 -5.53 22.15
CA GLU A 263 6.76 -6.50 21.17
C GLU A 263 5.62 -6.85 20.19
N MET A 264 5.58 -6.13 19.06
CA MET A 264 4.67 -6.44 17.95
C MET A 264 5.21 -7.63 17.17
N GLY A 265 4.54 -8.77 17.34
CA GLY A 265 4.91 -10.07 16.81
C GLY A 265 5.19 -10.12 15.31
N GLU A 266 6.34 -10.69 14.99
CA GLU A 266 6.63 -11.29 13.70
C GLU A 266 5.78 -12.57 13.55
N VAL A 267 4.86 -12.59 12.58
CA VAL A 267 4.18 -13.80 12.14
C VAL A 267 4.92 -14.32 10.91
N ALA A 268 5.92 -15.17 11.14
CA ALA A 268 6.48 -16.03 10.12
C ALA A 268 5.69 -17.35 10.12
N GLU A 269 4.78 -17.52 9.16
CA GLU A 269 4.26 -18.86 8.82
C GLU A 269 5.03 -19.40 7.60
N GLU A 270 6.01 -20.25 7.89
CA GLU A 270 6.49 -21.25 6.93
C GLU A 270 5.47 -22.40 6.88
N ALA A 271 4.78 -22.56 5.75
CA ALA A 271 4.03 -23.77 5.46
C ALA A 271 4.98 -24.80 4.83
N GLU A 272 5.45 -25.70 5.69
CA GLU A 272 6.13 -26.96 5.37
C GLU A 272 5.23 -27.82 4.46
N ALA A 273 5.68 -28.00 3.21
CA ALA A 273 5.10 -28.92 2.26
C ALA A 273 5.41 -30.37 2.68
N GLY A 274 4.51 -30.96 3.47
CA GLY A 274 4.51 -32.38 3.79
C GLY A 274 3.74 -33.17 2.73
N GLU A 275 4.46 -33.87 1.85
CA GLU A 275 3.96 -34.98 1.04
C GLU A 275 3.38 -36.06 1.96
N VAL A 276 2.12 -36.45 1.72
CA VAL A 276 1.55 -37.68 2.28
C VAL A 276 0.98 -38.50 1.14
N GLU A 277 1.70 -39.56 0.82
CA GLU A 277 1.34 -40.60 -0.13
C GLU A 277 0.06 -41.35 0.27
N ASP A 278 -0.72 -41.64 -0.77
CA ASP A 278 -1.57 -42.81 -0.98
C ASP A 278 -1.86 -43.73 0.21
N ARG A 279 -3.13 -43.73 0.62
CA ARG A 279 -3.76 -44.95 1.11
C ARG A 279 -5.26 -45.00 0.82
N ASP A 280 -5.54 -45.66 -0.30
CA ASP A 280 -6.79 -46.33 -0.62
C ASP A 280 -7.38 -47.11 0.57
N LYS A 281 -8.71 -47.16 0.57
CA LYS A 281 -9.65 -48.01 1.34
C LYS A 281 -10.24 -47.36 2.59
N TRP A 282 -11.44 -46.79 2.42
CA TRP A 282 -12.53 -47.23 3.29
C TRP A 282 -13.91 -47.16 2.62
N SER A 283 -14.61 -48.27 2.81
CA SER A 283 -15.91 -48.66 2.31
C SER A 283 -17.08 -47.82 2.84
N LYS A 284 -18.05 -47.57 1.96
CA LYS A 284 -19.39 -47.06 2.22
C LYS A 284 -20.12 -47.84 3.34
N PRO A 285 -20.98 -47.16 4.10
CA PRO A 285 -22.28 -47.74 4.43
C PRO A 285 -23.44 -46.87 3.97
N LYS A 286 -24.46 -47.55 3.44
CA LYS A 286 -25.77 -47.04 3.07
C LYS A 286 -26.47 -46.41 4.28
N SER A 287 -26.91 -45.16 4.17
CA SER A 287 -27.98 -44.61 5.01
C SER A 287 -29.11 -44.07 4.14
N LYS A 288 -30.32 -44.54 4.46
CA LYS A 288 -31.59 -44.15 3.86
C LYS A 288 -31.88 -42.69 4.22
N SER A 289 -31.83 -41.79 3.23
CA SER A 289 -32.40 -40.46 3.36
C SER A 289 -33.88 -40.52 2.97
N ARG A 290 -34.75 -40.39 3.98
CA ARG A 290 -36.18 -40.10 3.81
C ARG A 290 -36.31 -38.59 3.55
N ARG A 291 -37.07 -38.25 2.52
CA ARG A 291 -37.50 -36.89 2.16
C ARG A 291 -38.22 -36.22 3.34
N PRO A 292 -37.96 -34.93 3.62
CA PRO A 292 -38.93 -34.03 4.21
C PRO A 292 -39.79 -33.39 3.11
N ASP A 293 -41.08 -33.29 3.41
CA ASP A 293 -42.14 -32.67 2.62
C ASP A 293 -41.84 -31.20 2.27
N ASP A 294 -42.24 -30.84 1.06
CA ASP A 294 -42.41 -29.48 0.57
C ASP A 294 -43.62 -28.83 1.26
N GLU A 295 -43.38 -27.89 2.18
CA GLU A 295 -44.36 -26.85 2.52
C GLU A 295 -43.86 -25.52 1.92
N MET A 296 -44.19 -25.31 0.64
CA MET A 296 -44.09 -24.01 -0.02
C MET A 296 -45.30 -23.17 0.44
N GLU A 297 -45.09 -22.35 1.47
CA GLU A 297 -46.05 -21.33 1.88
C GLU A 297 -45.94 -20.10 0.98
N GLU A 298 -47.05 -19.83 0.31
CA GLU A 298 -47.31 -18.72 -0.60
C GLU A 298 -47.27 -17.39 0.17
N GLY A 299 -46.33 -16.51 -0.18
CA GLY A 299 -46.29 -15.13 0.28
C GLY A 299 -46.51 -14.19 -0.90
N GLU A 300 -47.77 -13.82 -1.11
CA GLU A 300 -48.25 -12.93 -2.17
C GLU A 300 -47.57 -11.56 -2.14
N ALA A 301 -47.28 -11.06 -3.33
CA ALA A 301 -46.99 -9.67 -3.59
C ALA A 301 -48.20 -8.80 -3.24
N SER A 302 -47.98 -7.66 -2.57
CA SER A 302 -48.86 -6.51 -2.75
C SER A 302 -48.04 -5.23 -2.93
N ASP A 303 -48.20 -4.74 -4.15
CA ASP A 303 -47.81 -3.49 -4.74
C ASP A 303 -48.68 -2.34 -4.19
N GLY A 304 -48.23 -1.10 -4.37
CA GLY A 304 -49.17 0.01 -4.59
C GLY A 304 -49.48 0.96 -3.43
N THR A 305 -48.66 2.00 -3.32
CA THR A 305 -49.04 3.43 -3.48
C THR A 305 -50.32 3.98 -2.81
N GLY A 306 -50.15 4.99 -1.95
CA GLY A 306 -51.24 5.88 -1.55
C GLY A 306 -50.76 7.06 -0.68
N GLU A 307 -50.09 8.04 -1.30
CA GLU A 307 -49.75 9.32 -0.66
C GLU A 307 -50.94 10.30 -0.81
N PRO A 308 -51.36 11.00 0.26
CA PRO A 308 -52.56 11.84 0.22
C PRO A 308 -52.26 13.23 -0.37
N ILE A 309 -53.17 13.70 -1.22
CA ILE A 309 -53.24 15.06 -1.73
C ILE A 309 -53.82 15.97 -0.62
N ASP A 310 -53.04 16.96 -0.21
CA ASP A 310 -53.49 18.09 0.61
C ASP A 310 -54.42 19.02 -0.21
N SER A 311 -55.57 19.36 0.36
CA SER A 311 -56.39 20.54 0.00
C SER A 311 -57.23 20.96 1.22
#